data_AF-A0A0F9GZI4-F1
#
_entry.id   AF-A0A0F9GZI4-F1
#
_cell.length_a   1.000
_cell.length_b   1.000
_cell.length_c   1.000
_cell.angle_alpha   90.00
_cell.angle_beta   90.00
_cell.angle_gamma   90.00
#
_symmetry.space_group_name_H-M   'P 1'
#
loop_
_entity.id
_entity.type
_entity.pdbx_description
1 polymer ?
#
loop_
_entity_poly.entity_id
_entity_poly.type
_entity_poly.pdbx_seq_one_letter_code
_entity_poly.pdbx_strand_id
1 'polypeptide(L)'
;MTPKGVKKNATNILTGHIKRLGSESITINDEGDPITRFAILAKLVWDKALGYREEIKLDDGEVEVTIHKPDRGFIGMIFDRVEGRVAPVAADDSKGKTSLADRIGEQSKVRLNQLVKKND
;
A
#
# COMPACT_ATOMS: atom_id res chain seq x y z
N MET A 1 -5.32 -12.69 -35.88
CA MET A 1 -4.71 -12.33 -34.58
C MET A 1 -5.43 -13.09 -33.48
N THR A 2 -4.72 -13.87 -32.66
CA THR A 2 -5.34 -14.62 -31.56
C THR A 2 -5.81 -13.68 -30.44
N PRO A 3 -6.91 -13.98 -29.73
CA PRO A 3 -7.45 -13.15 -28.64
C PRO A 3 -6.43 -12.82 -27.53
N LYS A 4 -5.41 -13.68 -27.34
CA LYS A 4 -4.31 -13.48 -26.39
C LYS A 4 -3.45 -12.26 -26.71
N GLY A 5 -3.22 -11.93 -28.00
CA GLY A 5 -2.40 -10.78 -28.40
C GLY A 5 -3.08 -9.44 -28.15
N VAL A 6 -4.39 -9.37 -28.35
CA VAL A 6 -5.20 -8.14 -28.11
C VAL A 6 -5.27 -7.81 -26.62
N LYS A 7 -5.49 -8.81 -25.75
CA LYS A 7 -5.51 -8.61 -24.28
C LYS A 7 -4.18 -8.11 -23.71
N LYS A 8 -3.04 -8.61 -24.22
CA LYS A 8 -1.71 -8.17 -23.78
C LYS A 8 -1.47 -6.69 -24.11
N ASN A 9 -1.90 -6.25 -25.29
CA ASN A 9 -1.75 -4.85 -25.71
C ASN A 9 -2.66 -3.91 -24.91
N ALA A 10 -3.92 -4.30 -24.65
CA ALA A 10 -4.84 -3.51 -23.83
C ALA A 10 -4.34 -3.31 -22.38
N THR A 11 -3.74 -4.35 -21.79
CA THR A 11 -3.17 -4.28 -20.43
C THR A 11 -1.98 -3.32 -20.35
N ASN A 12 -1.10 -3.34 -21.36
CA ASN A 12 0.04 -2.43 -21.42
C ASN A 12 -0.39 -0.97 -21.60
N ILE A 13 -1.41 -0.72 -22.43
CA ILE A 13 -1.99 0.61 -22.64
C ILE A 13 -2.60 1.14 -21.35
N LEU A 14 -3.43 0.34 -20.68
CA LEU A 14 -4.05 0.73 -19.40
C LEU A 14 -3.00 1.01 -18.33
N THR A 15 -1.99 0.14 -18.21
CA THR A 15 -0.87 0.35 -17.27
C THR A 15 -0.13 1.64 -17.56
N GLY A 16 0.11 1.96 -18.84
CA GLY A 16 0.70 3.22 -19.26
C GLY A 16 -0.14 4.44 -18.84
N HIS A 17 -1.46 4.39 -19.04
CA HIS A 17 -2.35 5.46 -18.61
C HIS A 17 -2.40 5.63 -17.09
N ILE A 18 -2.46 4.54 -16.32
CA ILE A 18 -2.42 4.59 -14.86
C ILE A 18 -1.10 5.21 -14.37
N LYS A 19 0.03 4.80 -14.95
CA LYS A 19 1.34 5.40 -14.62
C LYS A 19 1.37 6.89 -14.92
N ARG A 20 0.88 7.29 -16.09
CA ARG A 20 0.83 8.70 -16.49
C ARG A 20 -0.03 9.52 -15.52
N LEU A 21 -1.27 9.09 -15.30
CA LEU A 21 -2.19 9.77 -14.38
C LEU A 21 -1.66 9.78 -12.94
N GLY A 22 -1.01 8.70 -12.50
CA GLY A 22 -0.48 8.58 -11.17
C GLY A 22 0.69 9.53 -10.89
N SER A 23 1.52 9.80 -11.90
CA SER A 23 2.66 10.72 -11.82
C SER A 23 2.28 12.20 -11.97
N GLU A 24 1.04 12.52 -12.33
CA GLU A 24 0.59 13.92 -12.38
C GLU A 24 0.52 14.52 -10.98
N SER A 25 1.08 15.72 -10.83
CA SER A 25 1.01 16.53 -9.61
C SER A 25 -0.41 17.04 -9.39
N ILE A 26 -0.96 16.86 -8.19
CA ILE A 26 -2.28 17.40 -7.81
C ILE A 26 -2.12 18.66 -6.98
N THR A 27 -1.13 18.68 -6.08
CA THR A 27 -0.91 19.77 -5.14
C THR A 27 0.57 19.89 -4.82
N ILE A 28 0.93 20.89 -4.02
CA ILE A 28 2.28 21.15 -3.55
C ILE A 28 2.27 21.06 -2.02
N ASN A 29 3.28 20.44 -1.42
CA ASN A 29 3.43 20.42 0.05
C ASN A 29 3.93 21.79 0.57
N ASP A 30 4.02 21.94 1.89
CA ASP A 30 4.47 23.19 2.52
C ASP A 30 5.94 23.52 2.22
N GLU A 31 6.71 22.55 1.73
CA GLU A 31 8.12 22.69 1.34
C GLU A 31 8.29 23.10 -0.14
N GLY A 32 7.19 23.20 -0.90
CA GLY A 32 7.23 23.55 -2.31
C GLY A 32 7.37 22.36 -3.27
N ASP A 33 7.36 21.12 -2.76
CA ASP A 33 7.48 19.90 -3.56
C ASP A 33 6.12 19.44 -4.12
N PRO A 34 6.07 19.03 -5.40
CA PRO A 34 4.85 18.53 -6.00
C PRO A 34 4.45 17.16 -5.43
N ILE A 35 3.21 17.07 -4.93
CA ILE A 35 2.58 15.82 -4.51
C ILE A 35 1.83 15.22 -5.69
N THR A 36 2.21 13.99 -6.07
CA THR A 36 1.58 13.22 -7.14
C THR A 36 0.39 12.40 -6.63
N ARG A 37 -0.48 11.92 -7.54
CA ARG A 37 -1.57 11.01 -7.15
C ARG A 37 -1.06 9.72 -6.51
N PHE A 38 0.07 9.21 -6.99
CA PHE A 38 0.72 8.05 -6.37
C PHE A 38 1.17 8.32 -4.94
N ALA A 39 1.69 9.52 -4.65
CA ALA A 39 2.07 9.89 -3.29
C ALA A 39 0.86 9.91 -2.34
N ILE A 40 -0.28 10.46 -2.78
CA ILE A 40 -1.53 10.47 -2.00
C ILE A 40 -2.05 9.05 -1.75
N LEU A 41 -2.06 8.20 -2.79
CA LEU A 41 -2.47 6.81 -2.64
C LEU A 41 -1.54 6.03 -1.71
N ALA A 42 -0.23 6.27 -1.78
CA ALA A 42 0.73 5.67 -0.88
C ALA A 42 0.46 6.08 0.57
N LYS A 43 0.20 7.37 0.82
CA LYS A 43 -0.19 7.87 2.15
C LYS A 43 -1.46 7.18 2.66
N LEU A 44 -2.50 7.08 1.85
CA LEU A 44 -3.75 6.41 2.22
C LEU A 44 -3.54 4.93 2.59
N VAL A 45 -2.67 4.23 1.86
CA VAL A 45 -2.30 2.84 2.18
C VAL A 45 -1.63 2.75 3.55
N TRP A 46 -0.74 3.70 3.88
CA TRP A 46 -0.13 3.78 5.21
C TRP A 46 -1.14 4.12 6.31
N ASP A 47 -2.04 5.07 6.09
CA ASP A 47 -3.09 5.44 7.04
C ASP A 47 -4.00 4.24 7.37
N LYS A 48 -4.39 3.47 6.34
CA LYS A 48 -5.17 2.22 6.52
C LYS A 48 -4.37 1.14 7.24
N ALA A 49 -3.08 1.03 6.97
CA ALA A 49 -2.22 0.04 7.62
C ALA A 49 -1.97 0.34 9.11
N LEU A 50 -1.84 1.62 9.48
CA LEU A 50 -1.60 2.04 10.86
C LEU A 50 -2.89 2.26 11.67
N GLY A 51 -4.02 2.37 10.97
CA GLY A 51 -5.25 2.89 11.55
C GLY A 51 -5.20 4.41 11.64
N TYR A 52 -6.34 5.05 11.45
CA TYR A 52 -6.44 6.50 11.46
C TYR A 52 -7.77 6.95 12.07
N ARG A 53 -7.77 8.17 12.59
CA ARG A 53 -8.96 8.85 13.07
C ARG A 53 -9.48 9.74 11.95
N GLU A 54 -10.74 9.55 11.61
CA GLU A 54 -11.45 10.35 10.63
C GLU A 54 -12.48 11.21 11.35
N GLU A 55 -12.48 12.50 11.05
CA GLU A 55 -13.48 13.44 11.55
C GLU A 55 -14.39 13.83 10.40
N ILE A 56 -15.65 13.45 10.48
CA ILE A 56 -16.66 13.75 9.49
C ILE A 56 -17.51 14.88 10.06
N LYS A 57 -17.56 16.02 9.37
CA LYS A 57 -18.50 17.09 9.71
C LYS A 57 -19.85 16.75 9.13
N LEU A 58 -20.85 16.66 9.99
CA LEU A 58 -22.24 16.45 9.63
C LEU A 58 -22.89 17.78 9.23
N ASP A 59 -23.99 17.70 8.49
CA ASP A 59 -24.72 18.87 7.95
C ASP A 59 -25.31 19.77 9.05
N ASP A 60 -25.50 19.23 10.26
CA ASP A 60 -25.96 19.94 11.46
C ASP A 60 -24.82 20.66 12.23
N GLY A 61 -23.58 20.53 11.75
CA GLY A 61 -22.40 21.10 12.38
C GLY A 61 -21.77 20.22 13.47
N GLU A 62 -22.33 19.03 13.75
CA GLU A 62 -21.69 18.05 14.62
C GLU A 62 -20.47 17.41 13.95
N VAL A 63 -19.51 16.96 14.78
CA VAL A 63 -18.32 16.26 14.31
C VAL A 63 -18.40 14.81 14.76
N GLU A 64 -18.60 13.90 13.81
CA GLU A 64 -18.52 12.48 14.06
C GLU A 64 -17.07 12.00 13.93
N VAL A 65 -16.56 11.38 14.99
CA VAL A 65 -15.19 10.84 15.02
C VAL A 65 -15.25 9.33 14.83
N THR A 66 -14.77 8.86 13.67
CA THR A 66 -14.62 7.43 13.38
C THR A 66 -13.18 6.99 13.56
N ILE A 67 -12.96 5.95 14.38
CA ILE A 67 -11.64 5.34 14.57
C ILE A 67 -11.54 4.10 13.69
N HIS A 68 -10.71 4.17 12.66
CA HIS A 68 -10.41 3.04 11.79
C HIS A 68 -9.24 2.25 12.38
N LYS A 69 -9.47 0.97 12.70
CA LYS A 69 -8.41 0.08 13.21
C LYS A 69 -7.39 -0.24 12.09
N PRO A 70 -6.14 -0.57 12.47
CA PRO A 70 -5.13 -1.08 11.53
C PRO A 70 -5.67 -2.25 10.69
N ASP A 71 -5.52 -2.15 9.37
CA ASP A 71 -5.95 -3.20 8.44
C ASP A 71 -4.77 -4.11 8.05
N ARG A 72 -4.91 -5.40 8.38
CA ARG A 72 -3.88 -6.44 8.13
C ARG A 72 -3.54 -6.63 6.65
N GLY A 73 -4.49 -6.42 5.75
CA GLY A 73 -4.28 -6.51 4.31
C GLY A 73 -3.36 -5.42 3.78
N PHE A 74 -3.57 -4.18 4.23
CA PHE A 74 -2.71 -3.05 3.87
C PHE A 74 -1.31 -3.17 4.52
N ILE A 75 -1.24 -3.63 5.77
CA ILE A 75 0.04 -3.97 6.42
C ILE A 75 0.82 -4.99 5.58
N GLY A 76 0.18 -6.09 5.19
CA GLY A 76 0.80 -7.12 4.34
C GLY A 76 1.25 -6.58 2.99
N MET A 77 0.42 -5.77 2.34
CA MET A 77 0.75 -5.13 1.06
C MET A 77 2.00 -4.26 1.15
N ILE A 78 2.15 -3.45 2.21
CA ILE A 78 3.33 -2.62 2.41
C ILE A 78 4.57 -3.47 2.56
N PHE A 79 4.52 -4.51 3.41
CA PHE A 79 5.66 -5.41 3.60
C PHE A 79 6.08 -6.08 2.29
N ASP A 80 5.12 -6.60 1.53
CA ASP A 80 5.42 -7.23 0.25
C ASP A 80 6.08 -6.23 -0.71
N ARG A 81 5.60 -4.97 -0.77
CA ARG A 81 6.21 -3.92 -1.63
C ARG A 81 7.61 -3.51 -1.18
N VAL A 82 7.86 -3.37 0.12
CA VAL A 82 9.19 -3.03 0.67
C VAL A 82 10.19 -4.17 0.42
N GLU A 83 9.73 -5.42 0.49
CA GLU A 83 10.56 -6.60 0.18
C GLU A 83 10.75 -6.84 -1.34
N GLY A 84 10.19 -5.99 -2.20
CA GLY A 84 10.25 -6.16 -3.67
C GLY A 84 9.41 -7.34 -4.18
N ARG A 85 8.49 -7.87 -3.36
CA ARG A 85 7.56 -8.94 -3.73
C ARG A 85 6.28 -8.31 -4.26
N VAL A 86 5.93 -8.63 -5.51
CA VAL A 86 4.65 -8.19 -6.09
C VAL A 86 3.55 -9.04 -5.47
N ALA A 87 2.91 -8.56 -4.40
CA ALA A 87 1.72 -9.20 -3.87
C ALA A 87 0.58 -9.09 -4.89
N PRO A 88 0.02 -10.20 -5.39
CA PRO A 88 -1.30 -10.15 -5.98
C PRO A 88 -2.31 -9.84 -4.87
N VAL A 89 -2.96 -8.69 -4.97
CA VAL A 89 -4.14 -8.37 -4.16
C VAL A 89 -5.25 -9.29 -4.65
N ALA A 90 -5.46 -10.37 -3.90
CA ALA A 90 -6.44 -11.44 -4.11
C ALA A 90 -6.33 -12.24 -5.42
N ALA A 91 -5.74 -13.44 -5.31
CA ALA A 91 -6.19 -14.61 -6.04
C ALA A 91 -5.97 -15.85 -5.15
N ASP A 92 -7.08 -16.53 -4.86
CA ASP A 92 -7.28 -17.82 -4.20
C ASP A 92 -6.60 -18.12 -2.85
N ASP A 93 -7.48 -18.34 -1.87
CA ASP A 93 -7.26 -19.16 -0.68
C ASP A 93 -7.16 -20.63 -1.07
N SER A 94 -6.00 -21.07 -1.53
CA SER A 94 -5.53 -22.42 -1.23
C SER A 94 -4.08 -22.58 -1.68
N LYS A 95 -3.28 -23.22 -0.82
CA LYS A 95 -1.90 -23.68 -1.04
C LYS A 95 -0.80 -22.65 -0.73
N GLY A 96 -0.36 -22.69 0.53
CA GLY A 96 1.05 -22.48 0.88
C GLY A 96 1.50 -21.07 1.25
N LYS A 97 0.59 -20.12 1.52
CA LYS A 97 1.00 -18.80 2.03
C LYS A 97 1.41 -18.92 3.50
N THR A 98 2.71 -18.74 3.80
CA THR A 98 3.19 -18.45 5.16
C THR A 98 2.30 -17.37 5.77
N SER A 99 1.77 -17.62 6.97
CA SER A 99 0.79 -16.71 7.56
C SER A 99 1.43 -15.33 7.79
N LEU A 100 0.61 -14.27 7.77
CA LEU A 100 1.10 -12.92 8.04
C LEU A 100 1.79 -12.85 9.41
N ALA A 101 1.31 -13.63 10.39
CA ALA A 101 1.90 -13.72 11.72
C ALA A 101 3.30 -14.34 11.70
N ASP A 102 3.49 -15.41 10.93
CA ASP A 102 4.80 -16.08 10.79
C ASP A 102 5.81 -15.14 10.11
N ARG A 103 5.37 -14.35 9.12
CA ARG A 103 6.20 -13.35 8.44
C ARG A 103 6.63 -12.20 9.36
N ILE A 104 5.73 -11.70 10.21
CA ILE A 104 6.07 -10.67 11.21
C ILE A 104 7.09 -11.22 12.22
N GLY A 105 6.94 -12.49 12.62
CA GLY A 105 7.88 -13.17 13.49
C GLY A 105 9.29 -13.31 12.89
N GLU A 106 9.39 -13.71 11.61
CA GLU A 106 10.66 -13.80 10.91
C GLU A 106 11.36 -12.44 10.75
N GLN A 107 10.62 -11.39 10.37
CA GLN A 107 11.19 -10.05 10.26
C GLN A 107 11.71 -9.51 11.59
N SER A 108 10.99 -9.76 12.68
CA SER A 108 11.41 -9.35 14.03
C SER A 108 12.74 -10.02 14.41
N LYS A 109 12.91 -11.31 14.07
CA LYS A 109 14.16 -12.04 14.27
C LYS A 109 15.30 -11.49 13.41
N VAL A 110 15.06 -11.15 12.15
CA VAL A 110 16.08 -10.57 11.26
C VAL A 110 16.56 -9.22 11.79
N ARG A 111 15.65 -8.34 12.23
CA ARG A 111 16.00 -7.04 12.82
C ARG A 111 16.81 -7.17 14.11
N LEU A 112 16.42 -8.09 15.00
CA LEU A 112 17.17 -8.38 16.22
C LEU A 112 18.59 -8.87 15.90
N ASN A 113 18.74 -9.78 14.95
CA ASN A 113 20.05 -10.30 14.56
C ASN A 113 20.95 -9.25 13.89
N GLN A 114 20.38 -8.29 13.17
CA GLN A 114 21.11 -7.16 12.60
C GLN A 114 21.56 -6.16 13.66
N LEU A 115 20.78 -5.95 14.72
CA LEU A 115 21.16 -5.11 15.85
C LEU A 115 22.30 -5.74 16.67
N VAL A 116 22.28 -7.06 16.85
CA VAL A 116 23.37 -7.79 17.53
C VAL A 116 24.68 -7.69 16.75
N LYS A 117 24.66 -7.88 15.43
CA LYS A 117 25.85 -7.75 14.57
C LYS A 117 26.44 -6.35 14.47
N LYS A 118 25.73 -5.31 14.93
CA LYS A 118 26.17 -3.91 14.87
C LYS A 118 26.79 -3.41 16.18
N ASN A 119 26.73 -4.23 17.24
CA ASN A 119 27.26 -3.95 18.57
C ASN A 119 28.50 -4.80 18.94
N ASP A 120 29.03 -5.56 17.98
CA ASP A 120 30.38 -6.15 17.99
C ASP A 120 31.26 -5.38 16.99
#